data_AF-A0A968MXZ2-F1
#
_entry.id   AF-A0A968MXZ2-F1
#
_cell.length_a   1.000
_cell.length_b   1.000
_cell.length_c   1.000
_cell.angle_alpha   90.00
_cell.angle_beta   90.00
_cell.angle_gamma   90.00
#
_symmetry.space_group_name_H-M   'P 1'
#
loop_
_entity.id
_entity.type
_entity.pdbx_description
1 polymer ?
#
loop_
_entity_poly.entity_id
_entity_poly.type
_entity_poly.pdbx_seq_one_letter_code
_entity_poly.pdbx_strand_id
1 'polypeptide(L)'
;MAEEMFRIIIKSMYLFNTSIEEGLSNSIMEAMSFGLPIVATSAGDSEYLVKDNFNGYICKAGDSSDLAEKLYRLISDEDLRNQFSEIVMII
;
A
#
# COMPACT_ATOMS: atom_id res chain seq x y z
N MET A 1 -14.70 11.77 12.53
CA MET A 1 -13.37 11.76 11.89
C MET A 1 -12.98 10.34 11.50
N ALA A 2 -12.86 9.39 12.45
CA ALA A 2 -12.56 7.98 12.13
C ALA A 2 -13.62 7.30 11.23
N GLU A 3 -14.91 7.58 11.44
CA GLU A 3 -15.97 7.01 10.60
C GLU A 3 -15.86 7.39 9.12
N GLU A 4 -15.44 8.62 8.82
CA GLU A 4 -15.30 9.08 7.43
C GLU A 4 -14.08 8.44 6.76
N MET A 5 -12.99 8.31 7.51
CA MET A 5 -11.79 7.60 7.06
C MET A 5 -12.09 6.15 6.69
N PHE A 6 -12.80 5.41 7.55
CA PHE A 6 -13.20 4.04 7.24
C PHE A 6 -14.13 3.96 6.03
N ARG A 7 -15.05 4.91 5.86
CA ARG A 7 -15.91 4.98 4.67
C ARG A 7 -15.10 5.13 3.38
N ILE A 8 -14.03 5.92 3.41
CA ILE A 8 -13.15 6.09 2.25
C ILE A 8 -12.37 4.80 2.00
N ILE A 9 -11.72 4.24 3.04
CA ILE A 9 -10.90 3.03 2.92
C ILE A 9 -11.70 1.84 2.37
N ILE A 10 -12.91 1.60 2.88
CA ILE A 10 -13.79 0.50 2.43
C ILE A 10 -14.17 0.62 0.95
N LYS A 11 -14.15 1.84 0.39
CA LYS A 11 -14.46 2.10 -1.02
C LYS A 11 -13.22 2.16 -1.92
N SER A 12 -12.03 2.09 -1.34
CA SER A 12 -10.76 2.15 -2.07
C SER A 12 -10.37 0.77 -2.60
N MET A 13 -9.65 0.75 -3.73
CA MET A 13 -9.13 -0.49 -4.31
C MET A 13 -7.69 -0.81 -3.84
N TYR A 14 -6.94 0.20 -3.41
CA TYR A 14 -5.56 0.10 -2.96
C TYR A 14 -5.19 1.37 -2.17
N LEU A 15 -4.08 1.32 -1.44
CA LEU A 15 -3.40 2.50 -0.90
C LEU A 15 -2.18 2.84 -1.76
N PHE A 16 -1.99 4.13 -2.04
CA PHE A 16 -0.80 4.66 -2.68
C PHE A 16 -0.13 5.70 -1.77
N ASN A 17 1.05 5.39 -1.24
CA ASN A 17 1.82 6.28 -0.36
C ASN A 17 3.16 6.65 -1.03
N THR A 18 3.37 7.93 -1.30
CA THR A 18 4.56 8.44 -2.00
C THR A 18 5.46 9.29 -1.10
N SER A 19 5.45 9.04 0.21
CA SER A 19 6.23 9.81 1.18
C SER A 19 7.73 9.75 0.88
N ILE A 20 8.45 10.83 1.15
CA ILE A 20 9.92 10.87 1.02
C ILE A 20 10.57 10.53 2.35
N GLU A 21 10.01 11.04 3.45
CA GLU A 21 10.41 10.74 4.82
C GLU A 21 9.14 10.52 5.66
N GLU A 22 9.12 9.46 6.45
CA GLU A 22 8.07 9.16 7.42
C GLU A 22 8.63 8.34 8.59
N GLY A 23 7.85 8.17 9.66
CA GLY A 23 8.14 7.19 10.70
C GLY A 23 7.41 5.88 10.40
N LEU A 24 6.60 5.42 11.35
CA LEU A 24 5.63 4.36 11.11
C LEU A 24 4.36 4.93 10.49
N SER A 25 3.99 4.44 9.31
CA SER A 25 2.89 4.99 8.53
C SER A 25 1.53 4.50 9.02
N ASN A 26 0.77 5.38 9.70
CA ASN A 26 -0.59 5.06 10.14
C ASN A 26 -1.52 4.74 8.97
N SER A 27 -1.41 5.45 7.86
CA SER A 27 -2.23 5.19 6.67
C SER A 27 -1.97 3.80 6.08
N ILE A 28 -0.73 3.32 6.12
CA ILE A 28 -0.40 1.95 5.70
C ILE A 28 -1.05 0.98 6.67
N MET A 29 -0.84 1.11 7.98
CA MET A 29 -1.44 0.19 8.96
C MET A 29 -2.97 0.15 8.89
N GLU A 30 -3.61 1.30 8.71
CA GLU A 30 -5.06 1.40 8.51
C GLU A 30 -5.46 0.66 7.23
N ALA A 31 -4.86 0.95 6.08
CA ALA A 31 -5.12 0.23 4.84
C ALA A 31 -4.91 -1.28 4.99
N MET A 32 -3.89 -1.70 5.74
CA MET A 32 -3.62 -3.10 6.02
C MET A 32 -4.76 -3.77 6.79
N SER A 33 -5.28 -3.10 7.82
CA SER A 33 -6.41 -3.61 8.62
C SER A 33 -7.71 -3.82 7.82
N PHE A 34 -7.82 -3.17 6.65
CA PHE A 34 -8.95 -3.33 5.73
C PHE A 34 -8.61 -4.24 4.54
N GLY A 35 -7.43 -4.87 4.53
CA GLY A 35 -6.99 -5.76 3.46
C GLY A 35 -6.79 -5.04 2.12
N LEU A 36 -6.39 -3.77 2.14
CA LEU A 36 -6.06 -3.07 0.90
C LEU A 36 -4.62 -3.40 0.47
N PRO A 37 -4.39 -3.73 -0.81
CA PRO A 37 -3.05 -3.80 -1.38
C PRO A 37 -2.36 -2.44 -1.29
N ILE A 38 -1.05 -2.44 -1.04
CA ILE A 38 -0.28 -1.22 -0.81
C ILE A 38 0.80 -1.04 -1.87
N VAL A 39 0.90 0.16 -2.40
CA VAL A 39 2.07 0.65 -3.13
C VAL A 39 2.63 1.81 -2.33
N ALA A 40 3.82 1.62 -1.76
CA ALA A 40 4.47 2.62 -0.92
C ALA A 40 5.89 2.90 -1.41
N THR A 41 6.44 4.07 -1.11
CA THR A 41 7.87 4.35 -1.25
C THR A 41 8.66 3.76 -0.09
N SER A 42 9.96 3.54 -0.27
CA SER A 42 10.93 3.14 0.75
C SER A 42 11.23 4.29 1.73
N ALA A 43 10.20 4.84 2.39
CA ALA A 43 10.29 5.90 3.37
C ALA A 43 9.97 5.36 4.76
N GLY A 44 10.75 5.76 5.77
CA GLY A 44 10.53 5.35 7.16
C GLY A 44 10.49 3.83 7.34
N ASP A 45 9.47 3.38 8.07
CA ASP A 45 9.24 1.96 8.36
C ASP A 45 8.33 1.27 7.31
N SER A 46 8.11 1.88 6.15
CA SER A 46 7.26 1.29 5.09
C SER A 46 7.74 -0.09 4.65
N GLU A 47 9.06 -0.33 4.58
CA GLU A 47 9.64 -1.65 4.29
C GLU A 47 9.47 -2.67 5.42
N TYR A 48 9.19 -2.21 6.64
CA TYR A 48 8.88 -3.09 7.75
C TYR A 48 7.47 -3.67 7.61
N LEU A 49 6.50 -2.81 7.24
CA LEU A 49 5.09 -3.15 7.07
C LEU A 49 4.79 -3.85 5.73
N VAL A 50 5.40 -3.36 4.65
CA VAL A 50 5.18 -3.83 3.28
C VAL A 50 6.42 -4.56 2.76
N LYS A 51 6.22 -5.82 2.38
CA LYS A 51 7.21 -6.67 1.74
C LYS A 51 6.94 -6.69 0.23
N ASP A 52 7.91 -6.16 -0.51
CA ASP A 52 7.84 -6.03 -1.96
C ASP A 52 7.51 -7.37 -2.64
N ASN A 53 6.57 -7.36 -3.58
CA ASN A 53 6.04 -8.54 -4.29
C ASN A 53 5.35 -9.61 -3.41
N PHE A 54 5.06 -9.30 -2.14
CA PHE A 54 4.40 -10.26 -1.23
C PHE A 54 3.04 -9.75 -0.76
N ASN A 55 3.00 -8.63 -0.05
CA ASN A 55 1.77 -7.99 0.43
C ASN A 55 1.60 -6.57 -0.14
N GLY A 56 2.41 -6.22 -1.13
CA GLY A 56 2.41 -4.90 -1.75
C GLY A 56 3.68 -4.65 -2.56
N TYR A 57 3.89 -3.38 -2.88
CA TYR A 57 5.06 -2.89 -3.61
C TYR A 57 5.79 -1.82 -2.80
N ILE A 58 7.12 -1.94 -2.73
CA ILE A 58 8.01 -0.89 -2.25
C ILE A 58 8.71 -0.25 -3.44
N CYS A 59 8.52 1.05 -3.62
CA CYS A 59 9.09 1.84 -4.69
C CYS A 59 10.23 2.70 -4.18
N LYS A 60 11.18 3.03 -5.05
CA LYS A 60 12.24 3.98 -4.67
C LYS A 60 11.67 5.38 -4.47
N ALA A 61 11.95 6.00 -3.32
CA ALA A 61 11.51 7.38 -3.06
C ALA A 61 12.05 8.36 -4.12
N GLY A 62 11.15 9.19 -4.66
CA GLY A 62 11.48 10.14 -5.74
C GLY A 62 11.56 9.54 -7.15
N ASP A 63 11.40 8.23 -7.30
CA ASP A 63 11.37 7.56 -8.60
C ASP A 63 9.93 7.42 -9.11
N SER A 64 9.47 8.43 -9.84
CA SER A 64 8.12 8.43 -10.42
C SER A 64 7.88 7.31 -11.44
N SER A 65 8.94 6.81 -12.09
CA SER A 65 8.82 5.76 -13.10
C SER A 65 8.57 4.40 -12.45
N ASP A 66 9.34 4.07 -11.40
CA ASP A 66 9.13 2.85 -10.60
C ASP A 66 7.74 2.84 -9.95
N LEU A 67 7.31 3.98 -9.38
CA LEU A 67 5.97 4.16 -8.83
C LEU A 67 4.87 3.90 -9.87
N ALA A 68 4.99 4.49 -11.06
CA ALA A 68 4.01 4.34 -12.12
C ALA A 68 3.93 2.90 -12.63
N GLU A 69 5.07 2.21 -12.78
CA GLU A 69 5.12 0.82 -13.22
C GLU A 69 4.42 -0.10 -12.21
N LYS A 70 4.78 -0.01 -10.93
CA LYS A 70 4.22 -0.85 -9.87
C LYS A 70 2.74 -0.59 -9.66
N LEU A 71 2.32 0.68 -9.69
CA LEU A 71 0.90 1.02 -9.65
C LEU A 71 0.16 0.45 -10.86
N TYR A 72 0.72 0.58 -12.08
CA TYR A 72 0.11 0.05 -13.29
C TYR A 72 -0.09 -1.47 -13.24
N ARG A 73 0.91 -2.21 -12.75
CA ARG A 73 0.81 -3.66 -12.55
C ARG A 73 -0.30 -4.02 -11.58
N LEU A 74 -0.37 -3.33 -10.43
CA LEU A 74 -1.40 -3.57 -9.44
C LEU A 74 -2.81 -3.28 -9.98
N ILE A 75 -3.03 -2.17 -10.69
CA ILE A 75 -4.37 -1.83 -11.23
C ILE A 75 -4.78 -2.72 -12.41
N SER A 76 -3.83 -3.30 -13.13
CA SER A 76 -4.11 -4.09 -14.33
C SER A 76 -4.36 -5.58 -14.04
N ASP A 77 -3.97 -6.06 -12.86
CA ASP A 77 -4.04 -7.47 -12.49
C ASP A 77 -4.94 -7.66 -11.26
N GLU A 78 -6.15 -8.16 -11.47
CA GLU A 78 -7.13 -8.40 -10.40
C GLU A 78 -6.73 -9.54 -9.48
N ASP A 79 -6.14 -10.61 -10.02
CA ASP A 79 -5.70 -11.76 -9.24
C ASP A 79 -4.56 -11.37 -8.30
N LEU A 80 -3.61 -10.57 -8.80
CA LEU A 80 -2.54 -10.00 -7.99
C LEU A 80 -3.07 -9.12 -6.85
N ARG A 81 -4.09 -8.29 -7.12
CA ARG A 81 -4.72 -7.47 -6.07
C ARG A 81 -5.35 -8.34 -5.00
N ASN A 82 -6.13 -9.34 -5.40
CA ASN A 82 -6.78 -10.26 -4.46
C ASN A 82 -5.73 -10.99 -3.62
N GLN A 83 -4.66 -11.47 -4.24
CA GLN A 83 -3.54 -12.11 -3.56
C GLN A 83 -2.89 -11.17 -2.53
N PHE A 84 -2.59 -9.92 -2.91
CA PHE A 84 -2.01 -8.97 -1.97
C PHE A 84 -2.97 -8.66 -0.83
N SER A 85 -4.25 -8.39 -1.10
CA SER A 85 -5.28 -8.12 -0.09
C SER A 85 -5.37 -9.20 1.00
N GLU A 86 -5.27 -10.48 0.62
CA GLU A 86 -5.36 -11.61 1.56
C GLU A 86 -4.15 -11.69 2.52
N ILE A 87 -2.96 -11.36 2.03
CA ILE A 87 -1.70 -11.55 2.76
C ILE A 87 -1.40 -10.38 3.72
N VAL A 88 -2.03 -9.22 3.48
CA VAL A 88 -1.78 -7.99 4.22
C VAL A 88 -2.14 -8.08 5.72
N MET A 89 -2.98 -9.03 6.13
CA MET A 89 -3.44 -9.20 7.52
C MET A 89 -2.57 -10.20 8.33
N ILE A 90 -1.25 -9.94 8.45
CA ILE A 90 -0.39 -10.70 9.37
C ILE A 90 0.09 -9.73 10.47
N ILE A 91 -0.63 -9.73 11.59
CA ILE A 91 -0.22 -9.13 12.87
C ILE A 91 -0.24 -10.22 13.94
#